data_AF-A0A383VCH4-F1
#
_entry.id   AF-A0A383VCH4-F1
#
_cell.length_a   1.000
_cell.length_b   1.000
_cell.length_c   1.000
_cell.angle_alpha   90.00
_cell.angle_beta   90.00
_cell.angle_gamma   90.00
#
_symmetry.space_group_name_H-M   'P 1'
#
loop_
_entity.id
_entity.type
_entity.pdbx_description
1 polymer ?
#
loop_
_entity_poly.entity_id
_entity_poly.type
_entity_poly.pdbx_seq_one_letter_code
_entity_poly.pdbx_strand_id
1 'polypeptide(L)'
;MTLDTTPVLPNPVFEGSEKRVEIDFNFSAASPANGLRALSRGQLDELMSLAACTIVSSRTNAELDAYVLSESSLFVYPTKWVLKTCGTTKLLRAVPRLLEMAAELSMAPRRCKYSRASFLFPEQQPFPHTSFEHEAFFLRQHFGHLGNGGSAYVLGDMFNGLQWHVYVADAQGAVYADELHPMAKPTHKLEVCMTDLAKSAAAPFFRDPAKSAAQVTTETGIRGLVPSADIDDYVFEPCGYSMNGIAGGGFITIHITPEDGFSYASVEVSGFDPAAYDPADMVSRILGIFKPGKVSVSLSVDVASSNGEYSWGTLAARPHGYGCQSATCQELATGGRVAYYTFSPAAVSFAAGTKEGAPMTAAAPAKGGEADAPLRPASPATVLRSTLRHMPSFSSLPSDSDYDVASTSSGDENEVGSRLAAALRQLGRARSRSGSLSPKSSIGAASEQGDVGAAGACAACKGSGVAACAGPVAAAAVL
;
A
#
# COMPACT_ATOMS: atom_id res chain seq x y z
N MET A 1 -24.68 39.29 36.16
CA MET A 1 -24.22 38.59 34.95
C MET A 1 -23.81 37.20 35.38
N THR A 2 -24.76 36.26 35.29
CA THR A 2 -24.49 34.83 35.51
C THR A 2 -23.80 34.29 34.27
N LEU A 3 -22.55 33.84 34.43
CA LEU A 3 -21.83 33.14 33.38
C LEU A 3 -22.63 31.88 33.03
N ASP A 4 -23.01 31.78 31.76
CA ASP A 4 -23.61 30.60 31.18
C ASP A 4 -22.57 29.46 31.24
N THR A 5 -22.73 28.56 32.20
CA THR A 5 -21.94 27.34 32.34
C THR A 5 -22.69 26.17 31.70
N THR A 6 -23.22 26.37 30.49
CA THR A 6 -23.59 25.23 29.66
C THR A 6 -22.34 24.37 29.47
N PRO A 7 -22.35 23.09 29.89
CA PRO A 7 -21.24 22.21 29.60
C PRO A 7 -21.14 22.11 28.09
N VAL A 8 -20.09 22.73 27.53
CA VAL A 8 -19.70 22.51 26.14
C VAL A 8 -19.44 21.02 26.06
N LEU A 9 -20.37 20.28 25.45
CA LEU A 9 -20.18 18.86 25.20
C LEU A 9 -18.85 18.74 24.45
N PRO A 10 -17.90 17.92 24.92
CA PRO A 10 -16.63 17.76 24.22
C PRO A 10 -16.97 17.30 22.79
N ASN A 11 -16.43 18.03 21.80
CA ASN A 11 -16.56 17.63 20.41
C ASN A 11 -16.03 16.18 20.30
N PRO A 12 -16.81 15.21 19.81
CA PRO A 12 -16.36 13.83 19.72
C PRO A 12 -15.02 13.80 19.00
N VAL A 13 -14.02 13.24 19.67
CA VAL A 13 -12.66 13.17 19.15
C VAL A 13 -12.64 12.19 17.98
N PHE A 14 -11.98 12.57 16.90
CA PHE A 14 -11.86 11.75 15.70
C PHE A 14 -10.51 11.04 15.63
N GLU A 15 -10.53 9.72 15.40
CA GLU A 15 -9.30 8.97 15.12
C GLU A 15 -8.90 9.15 13.66
N GLY A 16 -7.93 10.03 13.41
CA GLY A 16 -7.38 10.20 12.07
C GLY A 16 -6.54 9.00 11.61
N SER A 17 -5.89 8.27 12.53
CA SER A 17 -4.98 7.18 12.17
C SER A 17 -5.69 6.06 11.40
N GLU A 18 -5.20 5.80 10.20
CA GLU A 18 -5.88 4.96 9.22
C GLU A 18 -5.51 3.48 9.36
N LYS A 19 -6.47 2.64 9.00
CA LYS A 19 -6.34 1.21 8.80
C LYS A 19 -6.30 0.97 7.31
N ARG A 20 -5.38 0.14 6.82
CA ARG A 20 -5.29 -0.21 5.40
C ARG A 20 -5.16 -1.71 5.23
N VAL A 21 -6.00 -2.31 4.40
CA VAL A 21 -5.82 -3.69 3.93
C VAL A 21 -5.75 -3.74 2.41
N GLU A 22 -4.82 -4.54 1.92
CA GLU A 22 -4.69 -4.90 0.51
C GLU A 22 -4.72 -6.41 0.39
N ILE A 23 -5.62 -6.92 -0.45
CA ILE A 23 -5.79 -8.34 -0.70
C ILE A 23 -5.67 -8.57 -2.20
N ASP A 24 -4.72 -9.42 -2.57
CA ASP A 24 -4.52 -9.86 -3.95
C ASP A 24 -5.12 -11.25 -4.13
N PHE A 25 -5.61 -11.51 -5.33
CA PHE A 25 -6.28 -12.75 -5.69
C PHE A 25 -5.64 -13.37 -6.92
N ASN A 26 -5.64 -14.70 -6.97
CA ASN A 26 -5.26 -15.43 -8.15
C ASN A 26 -6.36 -15.30 -9.21
N PHE A 27 -5.94 -15.07 -10.45
CA PHE A 27 -6.82 -15.08 -11.61
C PHE A 27 -6.81 -16.47 -12.25
N SER A 28 -7.97 -16.97 -12.67
CA SER A 28 -8.08 -18.25 -13.37
C SER A 28 -8.92 -18.12 -14.64
N ALA A 29 -8.86 -19.11 -15.52
CA ALA A 29 -9.71 -19.14 -16.72
C ALA A 29 -11.23 -19.22 -16.39
N ALA A 30 -11.59 -19.60 -15.16
CA ALA A 30 -12.97 -19.60 -14.67
C ALA A 30 -13.39 -18.25 -14.09
N SER A 31 -12.44 -17.33 -13.85
CA SER A 31 -12.71 -16.01 -13.31
C SER A 31 -13.28 -15.09 -14.41
N PRO A 32 -14.18 -14.15 -14.08
CA PRO A 32 -14.64 -13.14 -15.02
C PRO A 32 -13.46 -12.33 -15.57
N ALA A 33 -13.56 -11.88 -16.83
CA ALA A 33 -12.50 -11.11 -17.49
C ALA A 33 -12.08 -9.84 -16.72
N ASN A 34 -13.04 -9.20 -16.04
CA ASN A 34 -12.83 -8.02 -15.20
C ASN A 34 -12.57 -8.35 -13.71
N GLY A 35 -12.48 -9.64 -13.35
CA GLY A 35 -12.13 -10.09 -11.99
C GLY A 35 -13.03 -9.51 -10.91
N LEU A 36 -12.45 -8.96 -9.83
CA LEU A 36 -13.20 -8.34 -8.73
C LEU A 36 -14.05 -7.13 -9.17
N ARG A 37 -13.75 -6.51 -10.32
CA ARG A 37 -14.59 -5.43 -10.87
C ARG A 37 -15.92 -5.96 -11.42
N ALA A 38 -16.14 -7.28 -11.39
CA ALA A 38 -17.45 -7.89 -11.64
C ALA A 38 -18.41 -7.76 -10.45
N LEU A 39 -17.92 -7.39 -9.25
CA LEU A 39 -18.77 -7.14 -8.10
C LEU A 39 -19.73 -5.99 -8.39
N SER A 40 -21.01 -6.22 -8.16
CA SER A 40 -22.04 -5.20 -8.34
C SER A 40 -21.93 -4.09 -7.30
N ARG A 41 -22.49 -2.91 -7.62
CA ARG A 41 -22.56 -1.80 -6.67
C ARG A 41 -23.20 -2.20 -5.33
N GLY A 42 -24.26 -3.01 -5.35
CA GLY A 42 -24.91 -3.50 -4.12
C GLY A 42 -24.01 -4.40 -3.27
N GLN A 43 -23.17 -5.24 -3.89
CA GLN A 43 -22.17 -6.03 -3.17
C GLN A 43 -21.06 -5.15 -2.57
N LEU A 44 -20.64 -4.10 -3.28
CA LEU A 44 -19.68 -3.13 -2.73
C LEU A 44 -20.29 -2.36 -1.56
N ASP A 45 -21.55 -1.93 -1.65
CA ASP A 45 -22.26 -1.26 -0.55
C ASP A 45 -22.43 -2.19 0.66
N GLU A 46 -22.66 -3.50 0.44
CA GLU A 46 -22.69 -4.52 1.51
C GLU A 46 -21.34 -4.58 2.25
N LEU A 47 -20.22 -4.65 1.51
CA LEU A 47 -18.87 -4.65 2.09
C LEU A 47 -18.58 -3.37 2.89
N MET A 48 -18.96 -2.20 2.36
CA MET A 48 -18.75 -0.93 3.05
C MET A 48 -19.63 -0.81 4.30
N SER A 49 -20.86 -1.32 4.25
CA SER A 49 -21.74 -1.39 5.42
C SER A 49 -21.13 -2.23 6.55
N LEU A 50 -20.49 -3.37 6.22
CA LEU A 50 -19.77 -4.20 7.20
C LEU A 50 -18.56 -3.46 7.81
N ALA A 51 -17.87 -2.65 7.01
CA ALA A 51 -16.78 -1.77 7.46
C ALA A 51 -17.27 -0.51 8.20
N ALA A 52 -18.58 -0.28 8.29
CA ALA A 52 -19.21 0.92 8.85
C ALA A 52 -18.85 2.22 8.12
N CYS A 53 -18.82 2.18 6.79
CA CYS A 53 -18.67 3.35 5.91
C CYS A 53 -19.62 3.26 4.71
N THR A 54 -19.73 4.34 3.93
CA THR A 54 -20.58 4.39 2.74
C THR A 54 -19.82 4.95 1.55
N ILE A 55 -20.19 4.53 0.34
CA ILE A 55 -19.65 5.06 -0.92
C ILE A 55 -20.34 6.39 -1.24
N VAL A 56 -19.55 7.45 -1.39
CA VAL A 56 -20.00 8.81 -1.71
C VAL A 56 -19.99 9.04 -3.22
N SER A 57 -18.87 8.71 -3.87
CA SER A 57 -18.67 8.91 -5.30
C SER A 57 -17.66 7.92 -5.86
N SER A 58 -17.50 7.90 -7.18
CA SER A 58 -16.60 6.97 -7.85
C SER A 58 -15.97 7.55 -9.12
N ARG A 59 -14.79 7.03 -9.47
CA ARG A 59 -14.15 7.16 -10.78
C ARG A 59 -13.66 5.81 -11.25
N THR A 60 -13.61 5.64 -12.56
CA THR A 60 -13.21 4.38 -13.21
C THR A 60 -12.28 4.68 -14.36
N ASN A 61 -11.25 3.86 -14.52
CA ASN A 61 -10.43 3.83 -15.72
C ASN A 61 -10.28 2.38 -16.24
N ALA A 62 -9.35 2.17 -17.19
CA ALA A 62 -9.10 0.85 -17.77
C ALA A 62 -8.61 -0.18 -16.75
N GLU A 63 -7.86 0.25 -15.73
CA GLU A 63 -7.14 -0.63 -14.80
C GLU A 63 -7.88 -0.84 -13.47
N LEU A 64 -8.56 0.20 -12.96
CA LEU A 64 -9.23 0.14 -11.66
C LEU A 64 -10.48 1.02 -11.53
N ASP A 65 -11.26 0.72 -10.51
CA ASP A 65 -12.35 1.56 -10.00
C ASP A 65 -11.95 2.12 -8.63
N ALA A 66 -12.12 3.43 -8.43
CA ALA A 66 -11.86 4.14 -7.19
C ALA A 66 -13.15 4.72 -6.62
N TYR A 67 -13.33 4.60 -5.30
CA TYR A 67 -14.52 5.03 -4.59
C TYR A 67 -14.12 5.90 -3.42
N VAL A 68 -14.57 7.15 -3.42
CA VAL A 68 -14.52 8.01 -2.25
C VAL A 68 -15.60 7.54 -1.29
N LEU A 69 -15.21 7.29 -0.05
CA LEU A 69 -16.09 6.87 1.03
C LEU A 69 -16.29 8.04 2.01
N SER A 70 -17.15 7.85 3.02
CA SER A 70 -17.28 8.75 4.18
C SER A 70 -15.95 8.86 4.95
N GLU A 71 -15.05 9.72 4.47
CA GLU A 71 -13.68 9.97 4.94
C GLU A 71 -12.70 8.81 4.73
N SER A 72 -12.88 8.03 3.68
CA SER A 72 -12.09 6.82 3.45
C SER A 72 -12.02 6.51 1.95
N SER A 73 -11.28 5.47 1.55
CA SER A 73 -11.11 5.13 0.13
C SER A 73 -11.10 3.64 -0.13
N LEU A 74 -11.71 3.26 -1.25
CA LEU A 74 -11.73 1.91 -1.79
C LEU A 74 -11.22 1.91 -3.23
N PHE A 75 -10.29 1.00 -3.53
CA PHE A 75 -9.79 0.76 -4.89
C PHE A 75 -10.00 -0.71 -5.28
N VAL A 76 -10.62 -0.94 -6.43
CA VAL A 76 -10.95 -2.27 -6.95
C VAL A 76 -10.28 -2.45 -8.31
N TYR A 77 -9.29 -3.34 -8.35
CA TYR A 77 -8.64 -3.84 -9.55
C TYR A 77 -9.21 -5.21 -9.92
N PRO A 78 -8.95 -5.76 -11.12
CA PRO A 78 -9.34 -7.12 -11.43
C PRO A 78 -8.82 -8.17 -10.44
N THR A 79 -7.61 -8.00 -9.90
CA THR A 79 -6.95 -8.98 -9.03
C THR A 79 -6.57 -8.45 -7.66
N LYS A 80 -6.90 -7.20 -7.34
CA LYS A 80 -6.48 -6.53 -6.10
C LYS A 80 -7.62 -5.69 -5.54
N TRP A 81 -7.78 -5.76 -4.23
CA TRP A 81 -8.72 -4.93 -3.49
C TRP A 81 -7.97 -4.17 -2.39
N VAL A 82 -8.11 -2.86 -2.35
CA VAL A 82 -7.49 -1.99 -1.34
C VAL A 82 -8.57 -1.20 -0.64
N LEU A 83 -8.73 -1.40 0.66
CA LEU A 83 -9.60 -0.59 1.51
C LEU A 83 -8.75 0.13 2.54
N LYS A 84 -9.00 1.44 2.66
CA LYS A 84 -8.36 2.30 3.64
C LYS A 84 -9.41 3.11 4.37
N THR A 85 -9.43 3.02 5.70
CA THR A 85 -10.44 3.70 6.50
C THR A 85 -9.87 4.34 7.77
N CYS A 86 -10.54 5.37 8.28
CA CYS A 86 -10.18 6.06 9.52
C CYS A 86 -11.32 5.98 10.55
N GLY A 87 -11.24 6.74 11.64
CA GLY A 87 -12.22 6.77 12.71
C GLY A 87 -12.35 5.41 13.41
N THR A 88 -13.58 5.09 13.82
CA THR A 88 -13.95 3.83 14.47
C THR A 88 -14.51 2.79 13.50
N THR A 89 -14.23 2.95 12.20
CA THR A 89 -14.62 1.99 11.16
C THR A 89 -14.07 0.59 11.45
N LYS A 90 -14.83 -0.42 11.00
CA LYS A 90 -14.59 -1.84 11.28
C LYS A 90 -13.99 -2.54 10.06
N LEU A 91 -12.93 -1.96 9.50
CA LEU A 91 -12.34 -2.35 8.21
C LEU A 91 -12.22 -3.87 8.01
N LEU A 92 -11.69 -4.59 9.01
CA LEU A 92 -11.45 -6.03 8.88
C LEU A 92 -12.74 -6.86 8.83
N ARG A 93 -13.90 -6.32 9.23
CA ARG A 93 -15.18 -7.03 9.14
C ARG A 93 -15.70 -7.18 7.72
N ALA A 94 -15.20 -6.41 6.76
CA ALA A 94 -15.51 -6.60 5.34
C ALA A 94 -14.74 -7.79 4.73
N VAL A 95 -13.61 -8.20 5.33
CA VAL A 95 -12.71 -9.21 4.77
C VAL A 95 -13.38 -10.58 4.57
N PRO A 96 -14.09 -11.17 5.57
CA PRO A 96 -14.69 -12.49 5.38
C PRO A 96 -15.68 -12.51 4.21
N ARG A 97 -16.52 -11.48 4.11
CA ARG A 97 -17.52 -11.38 3.05
C ARG A 97 -16.89 -11.16 1.67
N LEU A 98 -15.82 -10.36 1.59
CA LEU A 98 -15.06 -10.20 0.35
C LEU A 98 -14.48 -11.53 -0.13
N LEU A 99 -13.95 -12.37 0.78
CA LEU A 99 -13.39 -13.67 0.42
C LEU A 99 -14.45 -14.63 -0.13
N GLU A 100 -15.66 -14.61 0.42
CA GLU A 100 -16.80 -15.38 -0.10
C GLU A 100 -17.18 -14.92 -1.51
N MET A 101 -17.35 -13.60 -1.70
CA MET A 101 -17.67 -13.02 -3.00
C MET A 101 -16.59 -13.32 -4.04
N ALA A 102 -15.30 -13.24 -3.67
CA ALA A 102 -14.21 -13.60 -4.57
C ALA A 102 -14.21 -15.09 -4.93
N ALA A 103 -14.54 -15.97 -3.98
CA ALA A 103 -14.68 -17.40 -4.25
C ALA A 103 -15.81 -17.70 -5.24
N GLU A 104 -16.94 -16.98 -5.17
CA GLU A 104 -18.02 -17.05 -6.16
C GLU A 104 -17.54 -16.65 -7.57
N LEU A 105 -16.56 -15.75 -7.66
CA LEU A 105 -15.89 -15.37 -8.91
C LEU A 105 -14.75 -16.32 -9.31
N SER A 106 -14.63 -17.48 -8.65
CA SER A 106 -13.51 -18.43 -8.84
C SER A 106 -12.13 -17.81 -8.64
N MET A 107 -12.02 -16.87 -7.68
CA MET A 107 -10.79 -16.18 -7.32
C MET A 107 -10.38 -16.53 -5.89
N ALA A 108 -9.21 -17.15 -5.74
CA ALA A 108 -8.67 -17.50 -4.42
C ALA A 108 -7.70 -16.41 -3.92
N PRO A 109 -7.70 -16.09 -2.61
CA PRO A 109 -6.74 -15.13 -2.07
C PRO A 109 -5.31 -15.63 -2.30
N ARG A 110 -4.45 -14.71 -2.70
CA ARG A 110 -3.04 -14.92 -2.99
C ARG A 110 -2.17 -14.29 -1.90
N ARG A 111 -2.50 -13.05 -1.53
CA ARG A 111 -1.74 -12.25 -0.57
C ARG A 111 -2.68 -11.36 0.22
N CYS A 112 -2.35 -11.12 1.48
CA CYS A 112 -2.94 -10.08 2.31
C CYS A 112 -1.83 -9.25 2.94
N LYS A 113 -1.94 -7.93 2.86
CA LYS A 113 -1.08 -6.97 3.56
C LYS A 113 -1.96 -5.97 4.29
N TYR A 114 -1.85 -5.97 5.61
CA TYR A 114 -2.50 -5.00 6.48
C TYR A 114 -1.46 -4.09 7.09
N SER A 115 -1.74 -2.79 7.14
CA SER A 115 -0.88 -1.84 7.82
C SER A 115 -1.66 -0.70 8.46
N ARG A 116 -1.11 -0.17 9.55
CA ARG A 116 -1.56 1.08 10.18
C ARG A 116 -0.48 1.70 11.05
N ALA A 117 -0.56 3.01 11.27
CA ALA A 117 0.15 3.63 12.37
C ALA A 117 -0.47 3.23 13.72
N SER A 118 0.21 3.55 14.83
CA SER A 118 -0.43 3.57 16.15
C SER A 118 -1.68 4.46 16.10
N PHE A 119 -2.73 4.03 16.79
CA PHE A 119 -3.92 4.84 17.03
C PHE A 119 -3.59 5.97 18.01
N LEU A 120 -4.23 7.12 17.83
CA LEU A 120 -4.18 8.21 18.80
C LEU A 120 -5.12 7.93 19.99
N PHE A 121 -6.21 7.20 19.74
CA PHE A 121 -7.28 6.85 20.69
C PHE A 121 -7.59 5.33 20.60
N PRO A 122 -6.61 4.45 20.92
CA PRO A 122 -6.77 3.00 20.80
C PRO A 122 -7.95 2.45 21.60
N GLU A 123 -8.29 3.05 22.75
CA GLU A 123 -9.39 2.65 23.62
C GLU A 123 -10.78 2.84 22.99
N GLN A 124 -10.90 3.65 21.92
CA GLN A 124 -12.16 3.87 21.21
C GLN A 124 -12.35 2.91 20.03
N GLN A 125 -11.33 2.10 19.71
CA GLN A 125 -11.37 1.23 18.55
C GLN A 125 -12.21 -0.03 18.83
N PRO A 126 -13.18 -0.36 17.96
CA PRO A 126 -13.97 -1.58 18.13
C PRO A 126 -13.16 -2.82 17.74
N PHE A 127 -13.48 -3.97 18.32
CA PHE A 127 -12.93 -5.26 17.87
C PHE A 127 -13.19 -5.46 16.36
N PRO A 128 -12.22 -5.97 15.57
CA PRO A 128 -10.92 -6.52 15.97
C PRO A 128 -9.78 -5.49 16.12
N HIS A 129 -10.05 -4.20 16.04
CA HIS A 129 -9.05 -3.12 16.05
C HIS A 129 -8.63 -2.65 17.45
N THR A 130 -8.98 -3.39 18.51
CA THR A 130 -8.64 -3.03 19.90
C THR A 130 -7.15 -3.18 20.22
N SER A 131 -6.42 -4.00 19.46
CA SER A 131 -4.96 -4.12 19.54
C SER A 131 -4.39 -4.68 18.23
N PHE A 132 -3.09 -4.54 18.02
CA PHE A 132 -2.47 -5.11 16.81
C PHE A 132 -2.46 -6.64 16.83
N GLU A 133 -2.34 -7.24 18.01
CA GLU A 133 -2.41 -8.69 18.21
C GLU A 133 -3.76 -9.25 17.79
N HIS A 134 -4.86 -8.59 18.16
CA HIS A 134 -6.20 -8.98 17.74
C HIS A 134 -6.38 -8.87 16.21
N GLU A 135 -5.88 -7.80 15.60
CA GLU A 135 -5.92 -7.62 14.14
C GLU A 135 -5.13 -8.70 13.42
N ALA A 136 -3.90 -8.98 13.89
CA ALA A 136 -3.03 -10.01 13.32
C ALA A 136 -3.63 -11.42 13.49
N PHE A 137 -4.24 -11.72 14.64
CA PHE A 137 -4.91 -12.99 14.87
C PHE A 137 -6.14 -13.15 13.97
N PHE A 138 -6.99 -12.11 13.88
CA PHE A 138 -8.15 -12.09 12.98
C PHE A 138 -7.71 -12.36 11.53
N LEU A 139 -6.70 -11.63 11.04
CA LEU A 139 -6.17 -11.83 9.70
C LEU A 139 -5.59 -13.24 9.51
N ARG A 140 -4.88 -13.78 10.51
CA ARG A 140 -4.34 -15.14 10.47
C ARG A 140 -5.42 -16.21 10.41
N GLN A 141 -6.60 -16.00 11.00
CA GLN A 141 -7.72 -16.93 10.85
C GLN A 141 -8.17 -17.07 9.39
N HIS A 142 -8.09 -15.98 8.62
CA HIS A 142 -8.52 -15.96 7.22
C HIS A 142 -7.39 -16.29 6.24
N PHE A 143 -6.17 -15.85 6.50
CA PHE A 143 -5.03 -15.93 5.57
C PHE A 143 -3.89 -16.83 6.06
N GLY A 144 -3.99 -17.44 7.24
CA GLY A 144 -2.95 -18.29 7.81
C GLY A 144 -2.72 -19.62 7.09
N HIS A 145 -3.52 -19.92 6.05
CA HIS A 145 -3.27 -21.02 5.14
C HIS A 145 -2.31 -20.65 4.00
N LEU A 146 -1.96 -19.36 3.86
CA LEU A 146 -1.03 -18.86 2.85
C LEU A 146 0.42 -18.90 3.38
N GLY A 147 1.34 -19.41 2.55
CA GLY A 147 2.78 -19.35 2.80
C GLY A 147 3.19 -19.90 4.17
N ASN A 148 3.84 -19.06 4.97
CA ASN A 148 4.32 -19.39 6.32
C ASN A 148 3.25 -19.21 7.42
N GLY A 149 2.00 -18.99 7.05
CA GLY A 149 0.89 -18.75 7.99
C GLY A 149 0.76 -17.31 8.47
N GLY A 150 1.47 -16.38 7.84
CA GLY A 150 1.42 -14.95 8.11
C GLY A 150 2.49 -14.49 9.12
N SER A 151 2.90 -13.24 8.99
CA SER A 151 3.93 -12.61 9.82
C SER A 151 3.50 -11.19 10.17
N ALA A 152 3.81 -10.77 11.40
CA ALA A 152 3.47 -9.45 11.93
C ALA A 152 4.73 -8.73 12.40
N TYR A 153 4.80 -7.43 12.16
CA TYR A 153 5.94 -6.58 12.46
C TYR A 153 5.46 -5.25 13.05
N VAL A 154 6.26 -4.70 13.97
CA VAL A 154 6.07 -3.35 14.52
C VAL A 154 7.38 -2.59 14.31
N LEU A 155 7.30 -1.48 13.57
CA LEU A 155 8.43 -0.62 13.22
C LEU A 155 8.34 0.71 13.95
N GLY A 156 9.46 1.41 14.08
CA GLY A 156 9.57 2.69 14.80
C GLY A 156 10.16 2.54 16.20
N ASP A 157 10.25 3.67 16.89
CA ASP A 157 10.78 3.73 18.25
C ASP A 157 9.67 3.37 19.26
N MET A 158 10.00 2.59 20.28
CA MET A 158 9.02 2.11 21.26
C MET A 158 8.53 3.19 22.23
N PHE A 159 9.34 4.22 22.46
CA PHE A 159 9.08 5.25 23.45
C PHE A 159 8.76 6.61 22.81
N ASN A 160 9.09 6.80 21.53
CA ASN A 160 9.02 8.08 20.86
C ASN A 160 8.27 8.00 19.52
N GLY A 161 7.18 8.76 19.40
CA GLY A 161 6.40 8.86 18.18
C GLY A 161 5.48 7.68 17.94
N LEU A 162 4.87 7.63 16.75
CA LEU A 162 3.94 6.56 16.36
C LEU A 162 4.73 5.37 15.80
N GLN A 163 4.27 4.15 16.09
CA GLN A 163 4.81 2.93 15.52
C GLN A 163 4.02 2.53 14.26
N TRP A 164 4.65 1.79 13.36
CA TRP A 164 4.03 1.27 12.14
C TRP A 164 3.84 -0.23 12.23
N HIS A 165 2.60 -0.66 12.21
CA HIS A 165 2.21 -2.06 12.38
C HIS A 165 1.92 -2.67 11.01
N VAL A 166 2.47 -3.85 10.75
CA VAL A 166 2.35 -4.51 9.44
C VAL A 166 2.08 -5.99 9.64
N TYR A 167 0.98 -6.49 9.10
CA TYR A 167 0.73 -7.93 8.94
C TYR A 167 0.82 -8.30 7.46
N VAL A 168 1.46 -9.40 7.15
CA VAL A 168 1.55 -9.96 5.79
C VAL A 168 1.34 -11.46 5.78
N ALA A 169 0.64 -11.95 4.77
CA ALA A 169 0.55 -13.36 4.41
C ALA A 169 0.57 -13.46 2.89
N ASP A 170 1.40 -14.34 2.32
CA ASP A 170 1.53 -14.52 0.88
C ASP A 170 1.73 -16.00 0.56
N ALA A 171 0.93 -16.54 -0.36
CA ALA A 171 0.99 -17.95 -0.78
C ALA A 171 2.30 -18.31 -1.48
N GLN A 172 2.96 -17.34 -2.11
CA GLN A 172 4.10 -17.59 -2.97
C GLN A 172 5.46 -17.26 -2.34
N GLY A 173 5.47 -16.63 -1.16
CA GLY A 173 6.70 -16.22 -0.47
C GLY A 173 7.65 -15.40 -1.36
N ALA A 174 8.94 -15.37 -1.00
CA ALA A 174 9.97 -14.68 -1.79
C ALA A 174 10.33 -15.39 -3.12
N VAL A 175 9.86 -16.63 -3.33
CA VAL A 175 10.40 -17.55 -4.36
C VAL A 175 9.78 -17.35 -5.75
N TYR A 176 8.57 -16.79 -5.85
CA TYR A 176 7.92 -16.54 -7.16
C TYR A 176 8.30 -15.23 -7.84
N ALA A 177 9.17 -14.43 -7.23
CA ALA A 177 9.64 -13.18 -7.82
C ALA A 177 10.43 -13.38 -9.12
N ASP A 178 10.95 -14.59 -9.37
CA ASP A 178 12.00 -14.79 -10.37
C ASP A 178 11.57 -15.60 -11.62
N GLU A 179 10.78 -16.69 -11.53
CA GLU A 179 10.79 -17.65 -12.66
C GLU A 179 9.46 -18.13 -13.28
N LEU A 180 8.27 -17.83 -12.74
CA LEU A 180 7.03 -18.44 -13.26
C LEU A 180 5.85 -17.50 -13.57
N HIS A 181 5.93 -16.21 -13.24
CA HIS A 181 4.92 -15.21 -13.62
C HIS A 181 5.59 -13.87 -14.02
N PRO A 182 5.88 -13.65 -15.31
CA PRO A 182 6.46 -12.40 -15.83
C PRO A 182 5.61 -11.12 -15.64
N MET A 183 4.50 -11.19 -14.91
CA MET A 183 3.37 -10.23 -14.99
C MET A 183 3.09 -9.41 -13.73
N ALA A 184 3.61 -9.77 -12.55
CA ALA A 184 3.34 -8.99 -11.33
C ALA A 184 4.46 -7.99 -11.07
N LYS A 185 4.35 -6.78 -11.66
CA LYS A 185 5.24 -5.67 -11.33
C LYS A 185 5.19 -5.42 -9.80
N PRO A 186 6.34 -5.23 -9.12
CA PRO A 186 6.36 -4.87 -7.72
C PRO A 186 5.48 -3.64 -7.48
N THR A 187 4.57 -3.73 -6.52
CA THR A 187 3.80 -2.55 -6.11
C THR A 187 4.65 -1.75 -5.14
N HIS A 188 4.86 -0.49 -5.50
CA HIS A 188 5.51 0.50 -4.67
C HIS A 188 4.44 1.38 -4.02
N LYS A 189 4.67 1.71 -2.74
CA LYS A 189 3.71 2.47 -1.95
C LYS A 189 4.41 3.43 -0.99
N LEU A 190 3.93 4.66 -0.97
CA LEU A 190 4.32 5.73 -0.06
C LEU A 190 3.08 6.09 0.76
N GLU A 191 3.19 6.04 2.07
CA GLU A 191 2.18 6.52 3.02
C GLU A 191 2.80 7.59 3.91
N VAL A 192 2.18 8.76 3.98
CA VAL A 192 2.59 9.88 4.82
C VAL A 192 1.44 10.20 5.77
N CYS A 193 1.66 10.04 7.06
CA CYS A 193 0.72 10.39 8.12
C CYS A 193 1.22 11.63 8.86
N MET A 194 0.34 12.59 9.10
CA MET A 194 0.70 13.91 9.60
C MET A 194 -0.25 14.34 10.71
N THR A 195 0.30 14.84 11.81
CA THR A 195 -0.48 15.44 12.91
C THR A 195 0.06 16.84 13.22
N ASP A 196 -0.68 17.57 14.05
CA ASP A 196 -0.35 18.95 14.43
C ASP A 196 -0.20 19.84 13.18
N LEU A 197 -1.21 19.83 12.30
CA LEU A 197 -1.22 20.61 11.06
C LEU A 197 -1.19 22.11 11.40
N ALA A 198 -0.44 22.90 10.62
CA ALA A 198 -0.50 24.34 10.78
C ALA A 198 -1.92 24.84 10.53
N LYS A 199 -2.48 25.66 11.43
CA LYS A 199 -3.86 26.17 11.33
C LYS A 199 -4.17 26.83 9.98
N SER A 200 -3.20 27.54 9.41
CA SER A 200 -3.33 28.16 8.08
C SER A 200 -3.35 27.16 6.93
N ALA A 201 -2.69 26.01 7.08
CA ALA A 201 -2.73 24.92 6.12
C ALA A 201 -3.99 24.05 6.26
N ALA A 202 -4.54 23.94 7.47
CA ALA A 202 -5.78 23.20 7.74
C ALA A 202 -7.05 24.00 7.36
N ALA A 203 -7.00 25.33 7.46
CA ALA A 203 -8.15 26.22 7.22
C ALA A 203 -8.92 25.99 5.90
N PRO A 204 -8.28 25.70 4.75
CA PRO A 204 -9.00 25.46 3.49
C PRO A 204 -9.91 24.23 3.48
N PHE A 205 -9.76 23.31 4.45
CA PHE A 205 -10.54 22.07 4.53
C PHE A 205 -11.75 22.17 5.47
N PHE A 206 -12.02 23.36 6.00
CA PHE A 206 -13.34 23.68 6.56
C PHE A 206 -14.29 24.04 5.43
N ARG A 207 -15.57 23.65 5.57
CA ARG A 207 -16.55 23.88 4.51
C ARG A 207 -16.75 25.38 4.29
N ASP A 208 -16.44 25.83 3.09
CA ASP A 208 -16.79 27.15 2.58
C ASP A 208 -17.84 26.98 1.46
N PRO A 209 -19.11 27.38 1.68
CA PRO A 209 -20.15 27.27 0.65
C PRO A 209 -19.82 28.00 -0.67
N ALA A 210 -18.89 28.95 -0.66
CA ALA A 210 -18.44 29.66 -1.86
C ALA A 210 -17.38 28.90 -2.67
N LYS A 211 -16.83 27.81 -2.13
CA LYS A 211 -15.77 27.01 -2.77
C LYS A 211 -16.23 25.60 -3.07
N SER A 212 -15.95 25.15 -4.29
CA SER A 212 -16.04 23.75 -4.67
C SER A 212 -14.85 22.96 -4.14
N ALA A 213 -15.00 21.63 -4.00
CA ALA A 213 -13.90 20.74 -3.64
C ALA A 213 -12.71 20.88 -4.63
N ALA A 214 -12.99 20.91 -5.94
CA ALA A 214 -11.99 21.13 -6.97
C ALA A 214 -11.19 22.44 -6.82
N GLN A 215 -11.82 23.53 -6.36
CA GLN A 215 -11.11 24.77 -6.05
C GLN A 215 -10.19 24.60 -4.84
N VAL A 216 -10.66 23.95 -3.77
CA VAL A 216 -9.82 23.63 -2.60
C VAL A 216 -8.61 22.79 -3.02
N THR A 217 -8.81 21.75 -3.83
CA THR A 217 -7.75 20.88 -4.37
C THR A 217 -6.70 21.64 -5.19
N THR A 218 -7.13 22.64 -5.96
CA THR A 218 -6.25 23.44 -6.81
C THR A 218 -5.50 24.49 -6.00
N GLU A 219 -6.21 25.25 -5.15
CA GLU A 219 -5.65 26.35 -4.36
C GLU A 219 -4.65 25.88 -3.29
N THR A 220 -4.87 24.69 -2.72
CA THR A 220 -3.96 24.08 -1.73
C THR A 220 -2.70 23.48 -2.36
N GLY A 221 -2.70 23.28 -3.69
CA GLY A 221 -1.61 22.62 -4.41
C GLY A 221 -1.69 21.10 -4.46
N ILE A 222 -2.74 20.48 -3.90
CA ILE A 222 -2.97 19.02 -3.95
C ILE A 222 -2.98 18.51 -5.40
N ARG A 223 -3.61 19.24 -6.32
CA ARG A 223 -3.65 18.89 -7.76
C ARG A 223 -2.25 18.70 -8.35
N GLY A 224 -1.24 19.39 -7.82
CA GLY A 224 0.16 19.32 -8.29
C GLY A 224 0.94 18.10 -7.77
N LEU A 225 0.39 17.30 -6.85
CA LEU A 225 1.08 16.11 -6.35
C LEU A 225 1.21 15.04 -7.44
N VAL A 226 0.09 14.73 -8.12
CA VAL A 226 0.03 13.84 -9.29
C VAL A 226 -0.79 14.51 -10.40
N PRO A 227 -0.16 15.35 -11.25
CA PRO A 227 -0.90 16.20 -12.21
C PRO A 227 -1.75 15.43 -13.23
N SER A 228 -1.35 14.20 -13.56
CA SER A 228 -2.03 13.32 -14.52
C SER A 228 -3.22 12.57 -13.93
N ALA A 229 -3.42 12.59 -12.61
CA ALA A 229 -4.51 11.88 -11.97
C ALA A 229 -5.87 12.51 -12.32
N ASP A 230 -6.84 11.66 -12.64
CA ASP A 230 -8.25 12.03 -12.62
C ASP A 230 -8.73 12.05 -11.16
N ILE A 231 -9.14 13.22 -10.66
CA ILE A 231 -9.42 13.45 -9.24
C ILE A 231 -10.93 13.45 -9.00
N ASP A 232 -11.33 12.73 -7.95
CA ASP A 232 -12.62 12.79 -7.30
C ASP A 232 -12.41 13.31 -5.88
N ASP A 233 -12.80 14.54 -5.62
CA ASP A 233 -12.59 15.23 -4.35
C ASP A 233 -13.92 15.57 -3.67
N TYR A 234 -13.88 15.62 -2.35
CA TYR A 234 -15.04 15.88 -1.52
C TYR A 234 -14.65 16.66 -0.27
N VAL A 235 -15.39 17.74 0.03
CA VAL A 235 -15.27 18.52 1.27
C VAL A 235 -16.52 18.25 2.11
N PHE A 236 -16.32 17.66 3.29
CA PHE A 236 -17.37 17.28 4.24
C PHE A 236 -17.92 18.48 5.01
N GLU A 237 -19.02 18.25 5.72
CA GLU A 237 -19.72 19.25 6.54
C GLU A 237 -19.66 18.83 8.01
N PRO A 238 -19.25 19.71 8.94
CA PRO A 238 -18.84 21.11 8.72
C PRO A 238 -17.40 21.29 8.21
N CYS A 239 -16.61 20.23 8.21
CA CYS A 239 -15.23 20.23 7.77
C CYS A 239 -14.78 18.83 7.41
N GLY A 240 -13.57 18.73 6.87
CA GLY A 240 -12.97 17.48 6.43
C GLY A 240 -12.85 17.42 4.92
N TYR A 241 -11.85 16.69 4.45
CA TYR A 241 -11.63 16.52 3.01
C TYR A 241 -11.16 15.09 2.71
N SER A 242 -11.70 14.51 1.65
CA SER A 242 -11.24 13.25 1.08
C SER A 242 -11.11 13.39 -0.43
N MET A 243 -10.10 12.74 -1.00
CA MET A 243 -9.99 12.61 -2.44
C MET A 243 -9.34 11.31 -2.85
N ASN A 244 -9.72 10.86 -4.04
CA ASN A 244 -9.04 9.84 -4.82
C ASN A 244 -8.57 10.44 -6.14
N GLY A 245 -7.36 10.10 -6.55
CA GLY A 245 -6.82 10.40 -7.87
C GLY A 245 -6.34 9.13 -8.54
N ILE A 246 -6.79 8.82 -9.76
CA ILE A 246 -6.36 7.63 -10.50
C ILE A 246 -5.66 7.98 -11.82
N ALA A 247 -4.57 7.28 -12.14
CA ALA A 247 -3.90 7.37 -13.44
C ALA A 247 -3.16 6.07 -13.78
N GLY A 248 -3.53 5.45 -14.91
CA GLY A 248 -3.09 4.09 -15.23
C GLY A 248 -3.47 3.13 -14.11
N GLY A 249 -2.54 2.27 -13.71
CA GLY A 249 -2.71 1.35 -12.58
C GLY A 249 -2.41 1.95 -11.20
N GLY A 250 -2.03 3.24 -11.13
CA GLY A 250 -1.69 3.92 -9.88
C GLY A 250 -2.81 4.81 -9.33
N PHE A 251 -2.76 5.06 -8.03
CA PHE A 251 -3.65 5.98 -7.34
C PHE A 251 -2.93 6.85 -6.30
N ILE A 252 -3.51 8.01 -6.04
CA ILE A 252 -3.25 8.85 -4.87
C ILE A 252 -4.55 8.98 -4.07
N THR A 253 -4.48 8.93 -2.74
CA THR A 253 -5.62 9.22 -1.85
C THR A 253 -5.17 10.12 -0.72
N ILE A 254 -6.02 11.06 -0.32
CA ILE A 254 -5.75 12.01 0.77
C ILE A 254 -6.96 12.12 1.66
N HIS A 255 -6.78 11.99 2.97
CA HIS A 255 -7.83 12.20 3.98
C HIS A 255 -7.36 13.24 4.99
N ILE A 256 -8.24 14.20 5.32
CA ILE A 256 -7.89 15.34 6.17
C ILE A 256 -9.00 15.59 7.19
N THR A 257 -8.58 15.64 8.44
CA THR A 257 -9.33 16.11 9.61
C THR A 257 -8.69 17.41 10.07
N PRO A 258 -9.24 18.59 9.73
CA PRO A 258 -8.57 19.87 9.96
C PRO A 258 -8.71 20.45 11.37
N GLU A 259 -9.49 19.83 12.25
CA GLU A 259 -9.81 20.35 13.58
C GLU A 259 -8.58 20.54 14.47
N ASP A 260 -8.53 21.68 15.16
CA ASP A 260 -7.43 21.99 16.08
C ASP A 260 -7.42 21.03 17.28
N GLY A 261 -6.21 20.66 17.73
CA GLY A 261 -5.99 19.74 18.85
C GLY A 261 -5.96 18.25 18.48
N PHE A 262 -6.60 17.84 17.37
CA PHE A 262 -6.53 16.46 16.86
C PHE A 262 -6.40 16.42 15.32
N SER A 263 -5.89 17.49 14.72
CA SER A 263 -5.72 17.61 13.27
C SER A 263 -4.89 16.46 12.73
N TYR A 264 -5.36 15.86 11.64
CA TYR A 264 -4.72 14.73 10.99
C TYR A 264 -4.81 14.88 9.48
N ALA A 265 -3.75 14.53 8.76
CA ALA A 265 -3.80 14.34 7.32
C ALA A 265 -2.99 13.10 6.92
N SER A 266 -3.52 12.34 5.97
CA SER A 266 -2.81 11.25 5.33
C SER A 266 -2.69 11.48 3.83
N VAL A 267 -1.58 11.03 3.26
CA VAL A 267 -1.40 10.91 1.81
C VAL A 267 -0.88 9.51 1.53
N GLU A 268 -1.54 8.79 0.64
CA GLU A 268 -1.02 7.55 0.07
C GLU A 268 -0.85 7.68 -1.43
N VAL A 269 0.29 7.22 -1.94
CA VAL A 269 0.57 7.13 -3.37
C VAL A 269 1.04 5.70 -3.66
N SER A 270 0.33 4.98 -4.53
CA SER A 270 0.61 3.57 -4.79
C SER A 270 0.38 3.16 -6.24
N GLY A 271 1.09 2.13 -6.70
CA GLY A 271 0.82 1.47 -7.99
C GLY A 271 1.32 2.21 -9.23
N PHE A 272 2.02 3.33 -9.06
CA PHE A 272 2.72 3.99 -10.15
C PHE A 272 4.08 3.34 -10.44
N ASP A 273 4.62 3.66 -11.62
CA ASP A 273 5.99 3.30 -11.97
C ASP A 273 6.97 3.91 -10.95
N PRO A 274 7.94 3.15 -10.43
CA PRO A 274 8.87 3.67 -9.44
C PRO A 274 9.70 4.87 -9.92
N ALA A 275 9.88 5.03 -11.24
CA ALA A 275 10.55 6.18 -11.84
C ALA A 275 9.62 7.39 -12.06
N ALA A 276 8.31 7.25 -11.85
CA ALA A 276 7.35 8.34 -12.09
C ALA A 276 7.52 9.51 -11.12
N TYR A 277 7.98 9.26 -9.90
CA TYR A 277 8.29 10.30 -8.93
C TYR A 277 9.33 9.82 -7.90
N ASP A 278 10.16 10.76 -7.46
CA ASP A 278 11.08 10.54 -6.34
C ASP A 278 10.32 10.65 -5.00
N PRO A 279 10.39 9.64 -4.11
CA PRO A 279 9.66 9.69 -2.85
C PRO A 279 10.08 10.81 -1.91
N ALA A 280 11.35 11.24 -1.92
CA ALA A 280 11.80 12.33 -1.06
C ALA A 280 11.28 13.70 -1.54
N ASP A 281 11.24 13.93 -2.86
CA ASP A 281 10.57 15.07 -3.47
C ASP A 281 9.06 15.07 -3.19
N MET A 282 8.39 13.93 -3.38
CA MET A 282 6.96 13.79 -3.10
C MET A 282 6.64 14.14 -1.63
N VAL A 283 7.40 13.58 -0.68
CA VAL A 283 7.25 13.93 0.75
C VAL A 283 7.47 15.42 0.97
N SER A 284 8.51 16.02 0.37
CA SER A 284 8.79 17.45 0.53
C SER A 284 7.64 18.33 0.02
N ARG A 285 7.02 17.98 -1.12
CA ARG A 285 5.84 18.69 -1.64
C ARG A 285 4.63 18.54 -0.73
N ILE A 286 4.37 17.33 -0.22
CA ILE A 286 3.30 17.06 0.75
C ILE A 286 3.48 17.93 2.01
N LEU A 287 4.68 17.98 2.58
CA LEU A 287 4.96 18.78 3.78
C LEU A 287 4.86 20.29 3.52
N GLY A 288 5.15 20.74 2.29
CA GLY A 288 4.93 22.13 1.87
C GLY A 288 3.45 22.55 1.90
N ILE A 289 2.55 21.61 1.59
CA ILE A 289 1.09 21.82 1.61
C ILE A 289 0.58 21.85 3.06
N PHE A 290 0.85 20.79 3.83
CA PHE A 290 0.18 20.57 5.12
C PHE A 290 0.92 21.17 6.33
N LYS A 291 2.23 21.42 6.21
CA LYS A 291 3.09 22.01 7.25
C LYS A 291 2.87 21.40 8.65
N PRO A 292 2.96 20.07 8.81
CA PRO A 292 2.68 19.39 10.08
C PRO A 292 3.78 19.56 11.13
N GLY A 293 3.42 19.43 12.41
CA GLY A 293 4.35 19.37 13.54
C GLY A 293 4.97 17.98 13.75
N LYS A 294 4.30 16.92 13.33
CA LYS A 294 4.83 15.54 13.36
C LYS A 294 4.48 14.80 12.08
N VAL A 295 5.41 14.00 11.59
CA VAL A 295 5.29 13.25 10.33
C VAL A 295 5.75 11.82 10.54
N SER A 296 4.99 10.88 10.02
CA SER A 296 5.36 9.48 9.85
C SER A 296 5.33 9.14 8.37
N VAL A 297 6.37 8.48 7.86
CA VAL A 297 6.48 8.08 6.45
C VAL A 297 6.77 6.59 6.37
N SER A 298 5.94 5.86 5.63
CA SER A 298 6.15 4.46 5.29
C SER A 298 6.39 4.31 3.79
N LEU A 299 7.53 3.73 3.42
CA LEU A 299 7.83 3.29 2.06
C LEU A 299 7.76 1.78 2.05
N SER A 300 6.96 1.20 1.17
CA SER A 300 6.88 -0.26 1.04
C SER A 300 6.95 -0.71 -0.40
N VAL A 301 7.69 -1.80 -0.60
CA VAL A 301 7.72 -2.56 -1.84
C VAL A 301 7.38 -4.01 -1.53
N ASP A 302 6.52 -4.61 -2.33
CA ASP A 302 6.02 -5.94 -2.01
C ASP A 302 6.96 -7.08 -2.37
N VAL A 303 7.87 -6.85 -3.30
CA VAL A 303 8.95 -7.76 -3.69
C VAL A 303 10.22 -6.92 -3.74
N ALA A 304 11.16 -7.15 -2.85
CA ALA A 304 12.46 -6.51 -2.93
C ALA A 304 13.19 -7.09 -4.15
N SER A 305 13.42 -6.26 -5.17
CA SER A 305 14.30 -6.61 -6.28
C SER A 305 15.70 -6.92 -5.76
N SER A 306 16.35 -7.92 -6.34
CA SER A 306 17.78 -8.21 -6.13
C SER A 306 18.68 -7.02 -6.53
N ASN A 307 18.15 -6.13 -7.38
CA ASN A 307 18.79 -4.87 -7.74
C ASN A 307 18.20 -3.74 -6.90
N GLY A 308 18.97 -3.27 -5.92
CA GLY A 308 18.57 -2.22 -4.98
C GLY A 308 18.23 -0.89 -5.66
N GLU A 309 17.01 -0.75 -6.16
CA GLU A 309 16.43 0.56 -6.48
C GLU A 309 16.13 1.27 -5.15
N TYR A 310 17.13 2.03 -4.72
CA TYR A 310 17.17 2.75 -3.45
C TYR A 310 16.02 3.75 -3.25
N SER A 311 15.22 4.08 -4.27
CA SER A 311 14.15 5.09 -4.17
C SER A 311 12.94 4.60 -3.38
N TRP A 312 12.52 3.35 -3.54
CA TRP A 312 11.26 2.84 -2.97
C TRP A 312 11.39 1.93 -1.74
N GLY A 313 12.61 1.78 -1.24
CA GLY A 313 12.91 1.08 0.01
C GLY A 313 13.71 1.92 1.00
N THR A 314 14.07 3.16 0.67
CA THR A 314 14.81 4.07 1.55
C THR A 314 14.58 5.52 1.09
N LEU A 315 14.41 6.46 2.02
CA LEU A 315 14.42 7.88 1.65
C LEU A 315 15.86 8.33 1.36
N ALA A 316 16.12 8.73 0.11
CA ALA A 316 17.45 9.17 -0.33
C ALA A 316 17.88 10.50 0.31
N ALA A 317 16.92 11.35 0.67
CA ALA A 317 17.15 12.64 1.30
C ALA A 317 16.12 12.93 2.39
N ARG A 318 16.50 13.79 3.34
CA ARG A 318 15.57 14.31 4.34
C ARG A 318 14.68 15.39 3.70
N PRO A 319 13.38 15.43 4.04
CA PRO A 319 12.51 16.50 3.58
C PRO A 319 12.99 17.87 4.06
N HIS A 320 12.87 18.89 3.22
CA HIS A 320 13.30 20.25 3.54
C HIS A 320 12.57 20.80 4.77
N GLY A 321 13.31 21.34 5.74
CA GLY A 321 12.74 21.94 6.97
C GLY A 321 12.39 20.94 8.08
N TYR A 322 12.65 19.64 7.88
CA TYR A 322 12.32 18.59 8.85
C TYR A 322 13.56 17.80 9.29
N GLY A 323 13.66 17.53 10.59
CA GLY A 323 14.65 16.64 11.19
C GLY A 323 14.11 15.22 11.32
N CYS A 324 14.89 14.22 10.89
CA CYS A 324 14.58 12.81 11.09
C CYS A 324 14.75 12.45 12.57
N GLN A 325 13.70 11.90 13.18
CA GLN A 325 13.69 11.49 14.59
C GLN A 325 14.01 9.99 14.72
N SER A 326 13.38 9.15 13.90
CA SER A 326 13.70 7.72 13.82
C SER A 326 13.61 7.21 12.38
N ALA A 327 14.37 6.15 12.10
CA ALA A 327 14.35 5.44 10.83
C ALA A 327 14.54 3.95 11.11
N THR A 328 13.61 3.13 10.62
CA THR A 328 13.63 1.68 10.76
C THR A 328 13.32 1.04 9.42
N CYS A 329 13.86 -0.15 9.17
CA CYS A 329 13.62 -0.89 7.94
C CYS A 329 13.48 -2.36 8.26
N GLN A 330 12.48 -3.01 7.67
CA GLN A 330 12.17 -4.41 7.87
C GLN A 330 12.02 -5.11 6.52
N GLU A 331 12.76 -6.19 6.33
CA GLU A 331 12.48 -7.15 5.26
C GLU A 331 11.34 -8.07 5.70
N LEU A 332 10.34 -8.21 4.85
CA LEU A 332 9.16 -9.00 5.13
C LEU A 332 9.42 -10.46 4.80
N ALA A 333 8.82 -11.39 5.55
CA ALA A 333 8.91 -12.82 5.27
C ALA A 333 8.40 -13.21 3.86
N THR A 334 7.64 -12.33 3.22
CA THR A 334 7.12 -12.48 1.85
C THR A 334 8.10 -12.01 0.78
N GLY A 335 9.30 -11.53 1.15
CA GLY A 335 10.32 -11.00 0.23
C GLY A 335 10.22 -9.50 -0.04
N GLY A 336 9.19 -8.82 0.44
CA GLY A 336 9.06 -7.36 0.36
C GLY A 336 9.90 -6.62 1.40
N ARG A 337 9.82 -5.29 1.40
CA ARG A 337 10.47 -4.41 2.37
C ARG A 337 9.56 -3.28 2.79
N VAL A 338 9.65 -2.88 4.07
CA VAL A 338 9.03 -1.66 4.60
C VAL A 338 10.10 -0.82 5.29
N ALA A 339 10.25 0.43 4.88
CA ALA A 339 11.03 1.42 5.59
C ALA A 339 10.08 2.44 6.23
N TYR A 340 10.30 2.73 7.51
CA TYR A 340 9.47 3.62 8.30
C TYR A 340 10.30 4.70 8.96
N TYR A 341 9.89 5.94 8.77
CA TYR A 341 10.57 7.14 9.24
C TYR A 341 9.62 8.00 10.06
N THR A 342 10.16 8.70 11.04
CA THR A 342 9.45 9.78 11.73
C THR A 342 10.24 11.09 11.61
N PHE A 343 9.54 12.20 11.42
CA PHE A 343 10.12 13.53 11.31
C PHE A 343 9.36 14.55 12.15
N SER A 344 10.05 15.62 12.51
CA SER A 344 9.48 16.83 13.10
C SER A 344 10.18 18.07 12.53
N PRO A 345 9.58 19.27 12.60
CA PRO A 345 10.22 20.50 12.15
C PRO A 345 11.63 20.64 12.74
N ALA A 346 12.61 20.94 11.89
CA ALA A 346 13.97 21.16 12.34
C ALA A 346 14.01 22.40 13.25
N ALA A 347 14.75 22.30 14.37
CA ALA A 347 14.97 23.45 15.22
C ALA A 347 15.64 24.58 14.41
N VAL A 348 15.04 25.78 14.43
CA VAL A 348 15.65 26.95 13.81
C VAL A 348 16.89 27.32 14.62
N SER A 349 18.08 27.01 14.11
CA SER A 349 19.31 27.49 14.74
C SER A 349 19.42 28.99 14.48
N PHE A 350 19.09 29.81 15.48
CA PHE A 350 19.52 31.20 15.46
C PHE A 350 21.04 31.20 15.61
N ALA A 351 21.76 31.39 14.49
CA ALA A 351 23.16 31.72 14.55
C ALA A 351 23.28 33.05 15.30
N ALA A 352 23.74 33.00 16.55
CA ALA A 352 24.07 34.18 17.32
C ALA A 352 25.11 34.97 16.52
N GLY A 353 24.71 36.13 15.99
CA GLY A 353 25.61 37.03 15.29
C GLY A 353 26.74 37.43 16.24
N THR A 354 27.96 37.00 15.92
CA THR A 354 29.18 37.52 16.52
C THR A 354 29.28 39.00 16.19
N LYS A 355 28.92 39.85 17.15
CA LYS A 355 29.36 41.25 17.18
C LYS A 355 30.82 41.26 17.62
N GLU A 356 31.75 41.20 16.67
CA GLU A 356 33.12 41.66 16.91
C GLU A 356 33.24 43.11 16.41
N GLY A 357 33.06 44.05 17.34
CA GLY A 357 33.56 45.40 17.19
C GLY A 357 35.02 45.44 17.62
N ALA A 358 35.93 45.48 16.65
CA ALA A 358 37.33 45.77 16.89
C ALA A 358 37.53 47.26 17.21
N PRO A 359 38.46 47.65 18.10
CA PRO A 359 39.09 48.96 18.03
C PRO A 359 40.40 48.87 17.23
N MET A 360 40.57 49.81 16.30
CA MET A 360 41.80 50.05 15.54
C MET A 360 42.89 50.64 16.44
N THR A 361 44.13 50.14 16.33
CA THR A 361 45.34 50.96 16.52
C THR A 361 46.54 50.47 15.68
N ALA A 362 47.07 51.41 14.90
CA ALA A 362 48.47 51.70 14.54
C ALA A 362 49.36 50.66 13.79
N ALA A 363 50.30 51.22 13.03
CA ALA A 363 50.93 50.68 11.82
C ALA A 363 52.42 50.25 11.94
N ALA A 364 52.87 49.55 10.88
CA ALA A 364 54.23 49.43 10.31
C ALA A 364 55.21 48.37 10.85
N PRO A 365 56.25 47.93 10.08
CA PRO A 365 56.28 47.55 8.65
C PRO A 365 56.99 46.20 8.38
N ALA A 366 57.06 45.83 7.09
CA ALA A 366 57.47 44.55 6.49
C ALA A 366 58.95 44.13 6.58
N LYS A 367 59.16 42.80 6.58
CA LYS A 367 60.27 41.98 5.99
C LYS A 367 59.69 40.56 5.82
N GLY A 368 59.91 39.72 4.81
CA GLY A 368 60.69 39.70 3.58
C GLY A 368 60.68 38.25 3.05
N GLY A 369 60.66 38.07 1.72
CA GLY A 369 60.91 36.80 0.98
C GLY A 369 59.74 35.82 0.83
N GLU A 370 59.62 34.97 -0.19
CA GLU A 370 60.01 34.94 -1.61
C GLU A 370 59.23 33.73 -2.20
N ALA A 371 58.77 33.83 -3.46
CA ALA A 371 58.35 32.78 -4.42
C ALA A 371 57.65 31.47 -3.95
N ASP A 372 56.46 31.16 -4.47
CA ASP A 372 56.30 30.30 -5.66
C ASP A 372 54.81 30.17 -6.11
N ALA A 373 54.61 29.80 -7.38
CA ALA A 373 53.35 29.78 -8.12
C ALA A 373 52.34 28.66 -7.69
N PRO A 374 51.03 28.77 -8.03
CA PRO A 374 49.99 27.92 -7.44
C PRO A 374 49.82 26.57 -8.16
N LEU A 375 50.02 25.48 -7.42
CA LEU A 375 49.52 24.14 -7.75
C LEU A 375 48.06 24.01 -7.27
N ARG A 376 47.17 23.61 -8.19
CA ARG A 376 45.79 23.17 -7.92
C ARG A 376 45.74 22.12 -6.79
N PRO A 377 44.85 22.23 -5.79
CA PRO A 377 44.49 21.08 -4.99
C PRO A 377 43.27 20.36 -5.60
N ALA A 378 43.46 19.06 -5.77
CA ALA A 378 42.46 18.08 -6.13
C ALA A 378 41.36 17.97 -5.05
N SER A 379 40.14 17.65 -5.50
CA SER A 379 38.99 17.30 -4.66
C SER A 379 39.28 16.07 -3.79
N PRO A 380 38.91 16.07 -2.49
CA PRO A 380 38.81 14.84 -1.73
C PRO A 380 37.44 14.20 -1.98
N ALA A 381 37.46 13.03 -2.59
CA ALA A 381 36.36 12.08 -2.51
C ALA A 381 36.23 11.61 -1.06
N THR A 382 35.19 12.09 -0.34
CA THR A 382 34.86 11.56 0.98
C THR A 382 34.00 10.31 0.81
N VAL A 383 34.68 9.17 0.87
CA VAL A 383 34.13 7.83 1.07
C VAL A 383 33.36 7.83 2.40
N LEU A 384 32.02 7.82 2.34
CA LEU A 384 31.16 7.53 3.49
C LEU A 384 31.22 6.02 3.78
N ARG A 385 32.24 5.61 4.55
CA ARG A 385 32.25 4.34 5.26
C ARG A 385 31.75 4.53 6.69
N SER A 386 30.98 3.55 7.14
CA SER A 386 30.57 3.22 8.51
C SER A 386 29.60 4.16 9.24
N THR A 387 28.34 3.74 9.33
CA THR A 387 27.65 3.51 10.63
C THR A 387 26.50 2.49 10.44
N LEU A 388 26.79 1.35 9.83
CA LEU A 388 26.01 0.13 10.10
C LEU A 388 26.50 -0.41 11.44
N ARG A 389 25.79 -0.07 12.53
CA ARG A 389 26.00 -0.79 13.79
C ARG A 389 25.44 -2.20 13.62
N HIS A 390 26.27 -3.18 13.97
CA HIS A 390 25.91 -4.59 14.06
C HIS A 390 24.55 -4.79 14.76
N MET A 391 23.65 -5.49 14.09
CA MET A 391 22.43 -6.07 14.66
C MET A 391 22.82 -7.19 15.63
N PRO A 392 22.27 -7.27 16.85
CA PRO A 392 22.43 -8.45 17.67
C PRO A 392 21.56 -9.60 17.11
N SER A 393 22.20 -10.73 16.83
CA SER A 393 21.52 -12.02 16.66
C SER A 393 21.07 -12.52 18.03
N PHE A 394 19.78 -12.80 18.19
CA PHE A 394 19.29 -13.57 19.33
C PHE A 394 18.38 -14.69 18.86
N SER A 395 18.94 -15.90 18.89
CA SER A 395 18.24 -17.16 18.98
C SER A 395 17.91 -17.46 20.44
N SER A 396 16.62 -17.51 20.78
CA SER A 396 16.11 -18.36 21.87
C SER A 396 14.58 -18.33 21.88
N LEU A 397 13.96 -19.45 21.53
CA LEU A 397 12.57 -19.78 21.80
C LEU A 397 12.36 -19.96 23.32
N PRO A 398 11.27 -19.47 23.90
CA PRO A 398 10.75 -20.02 25.15
C PRO A 398 9.84 -21.21 24.85
N SER A 399 10.00 -22.27 25.65
CA SER A 399 9.24 -23.51 25.68
C SER A 399 7.80 -23.32 26.16
N ASP A 400 6.93 -24.20 25.67
CA ASP A 400 5.57 -24.45 26.16
C ASP A 400 5.53 -24.73 27.67
N SER A 401 4.89 -23.83 28.43
CA SER A 401 3.99 -24.17 29.54
C SER A 401 3.50 -22.88 30.21
N ASP A 402 2.21 -22.88 30.57
CA ASP A 402 1.52 -21.94 31.48
C ASP A 402 0.72 -20.80 30.82
N TYR A 403 -0.48 -21.16 30.34
CA TYR A 403 -1.65 -20.27 30.44
C TYR A 403 -2.89 -21.10 30.80
N ASP A 404 -3.33 -20.94 32.06
CA ASP A 404 -4.62 -21.40 32.55
C ASP A 404 -5.77 -20.65 31.88
N VAL A 405 -6.71 -21.41 31.31
CA VAL A 405 -7.91 -20.90 30.64
C VAL A 405 -9.02 -20.73 31.67
N ALA A 406 -9.36 -19.47 31.99
CA ALA A 406 -10.63 -19.15 32.61
C ALA A 406 -11.71 -19.03 31.53
N SER A 407 -12.70 -19.90 31.62
CA SER A 407 -13.82 -20.04 30.69
C SER A 407 -14.92 -19.01 30.97
N THR A 408 -15.37 -18.31 29.93
CA THR A 408 -16.71 -17.72 29.88
C THR A 408 -17.31 -17.95 28.50
N SER A 409 -18.50 -18.55 28.51
CA SER A 409 -19.29 -18.97 27.37
C SER A 409 -20.07 -17.81 26.74
N SER A 410 -20.00 -17.66 25.42
CA SER A 410 -21.14 -17.21 24.62
C SER A 410 -21.07 -17.89 23.26
N GLY A 411 -22.09 -18.69 22.96
CA GLY A 411 -22.26 -19.36 21.69
C GLY A 411 -22.98 -18.43 20.71
N ASP A 412 -22.44 -18.35 19.49
CA ASP A 412 -23.15 -18.24 18.21
C ASP A 412 -22.23 -17.84 17.03
N GLU A 413 -20.91 -17.71 17.22
CA GLU A 413 -19.98 -17.34 16.14
C GLU A 413 -19.29 -18.53 15.41
N ASN A 414 -19.52 -19.77 15.84
CA ASN A 414 -18.78 -20.94 15.34
C ASN A 414 -19.38 -21.66 14.11
N GLU A 415 -20.59 -21.30 13.66
CA GLU A 415 -21.24 -22.04 12.57
C GLU A 415 -20.79 -21.58 11.16
N VAL A 416 -20.43 -20.29 11.01
CA VAL A 416 -20.07 -19.71 9.70
C VAL A 416 -18.65 -20.13 9.27
N GLY A 417 -17.68 -20.11 10.19
CA GLY A 417 -16.30 -20.55 9.91
C GLY A 417 -16.17 -22.03 9.56
N SER A 418 -17.06 -22.87 10.12
CA SER A 418 -17.11 -24.31 9.85
C SER A 418 -17.52 -24.63 8.41
N ARG A 419 -18.47 -23.87 7.85
CA ARG A 419 -18.97 -24.06 6.48
C ARG A 419 -17.94 -23.64 5.42
N LEU A 420 -17.23 -22.52 5.63
CA LEU A 420 -16.16 -22.06 4.73
C LEU A 420 -14.96 -23.03 4.72
N ALA A 421 -14.56 -23.50 5.90
CA ALA A 421 -13.48 -24.50 6.01
C ALA A 421 -13.88 -25.87 5.40
N ALA A 422 -15.16 -26.23 5.41
CA ALA A 422 -15.66 -27.43 4.74
C ALA A 422 -15.66 -27.29 3.19
N ALA A 423 -16.08 -26.13 2.67
CA ALA A 423 -16.08 -25.86 1.22
C ALA A 423 -14.65 -25.83 0.63
N LEU A 424 -13.71 -25.19 1.31
CA LEU A 424 -12.30 -25.14 0.89
C LEU A 424 -11.62 -26.53 0.94
N ARG A 425 -12.00 -27.38 1.90
CA ARG A 425 -11.52 -28.78 1.99
C ARG A 425 -12.06 -29.68 0.87
N GLN A 426 -13.28 -29.42 0.38
CA GLN A 426 -13.86 -30.18 -0.75
C GLN A 426 -13.20 -29.81 -2.08
N LEU A 427 -12.87 -28.53 -2.31
CA LEU A 427 -12.12 -28.09 -3.49
C LEU A 427 -10.67 -28.63 -3.51
N GLY A 428 -10.02 -28.75 -2.34
CA GLY A 428 -8.69 -29.36 -2.22
C GLY A 428 -8.66 -30.87 -2.51
N ARG A 429 -9.73 -31.62 -2.22
CA ARG A 429 -9.82 -33.06 -2.48
C ARG A 429 -10.14 -33.42 -3.93
N ALA A 430 -10.75 -32.51 -4.69
CA ALA A 430 -11.02 -32.73 -6.12
C ALA A 430 -9.75 -32.69 -6.98
N ARG A 431 -8.66 -32.06 -6.51
CA ARG A 431 -7.36 -32.01 -7.22
C ARG A 431 -6.41 -33.17 -6.92
N SER A 432 -6.67 -34.00 -5.90
CA SER A 432 -5.79 -35.13 -5.52
C SER A 432 -6.23 -36.49 -6.06
N ARG A 433 -7.27 -36.54 -6.92
CA ARG A 433 -7.72 -37.76 -7.62
C ARG A 433 -7.60 -37.63 -9.13
N SER A 434 -6.40 -37.37 -9.62
CA SER A 434 -6.00 -37.70 -10.99
C SER A 434 -4.48 -37.76 -11.09
N GLY A 435 -3.91 -38.96 -11.15
CA GLY A 435 -2.53 -39.18 -11.59
C GLY A 435 -1.63 -39.93 -10.61
N SER A 436 -1.74 -41.26 -10.58
CA SER A 436 -0.58 -42.12 -10.32
C SER A 436 -0.75 -43.47 -11.04
N LEU A 437 -0.27 -43.55 -12.27
CA LEU A 437 0.11 -44.82 -12.90
C LEU A 437 1.61 -44.74 -13.17
N SER A 438 2.37 -45.52 -12.40
CA SER A 438 3.80 -45.71 -12.57
C SER A 438 4.07 -46.74 -13.68
N PRO A 439 5.18 -46.61 -14.44
CA PRO A 439 5.53 -47.59 -15.46
C PRO A 439 6.31 -48.75 -14.83
N LYS A 440 5.90 -49.99 -15.10
CA LYS A 440 6.73 -51.17 -14.87
C LYS A 440 7.45 -51.53 -16.16
N SER A 441 8.78 -51.57 -16.07
CA SER A 441 9.66 -52.23 -17.02
C SER A 441 9.75 -53.72 -16.69
N SER A 442 9.55 -54.58 -17.69
CA SER A 442 10.16 -55.91 -17.73
C SER A 442 10.15 -56.45 -19.15
N ILE A 443 11.35 -56.87 -19.54
CA ILE A 443 11.78 -57.49 -20.79
C ILE A 443 11.10 -58.86 -20.97
N GLY A 444 10.73 -59.20 -22.21
CA GLY A 444 10.31 -60.54 -22.63
C GLY A 444 10.21 -60.63 -24.15
N ALA A 445 11.18 -61.32 -24.76
CA ALA A 445 11.29 -61.54 -26.20
C ALA A 445 10.31 -62.62 -26.69
N ALA A 446 9.80 -62.48 -27.93
CA ALA A 446 9.79 -63.53 -28.96
C ALA A 446 9.05 -63.04 -30.23
N SER A 447 9.63 -63.45 -31.35
CA SER A 447 9.26 -63.30 -32.76
C SER A 447 7.91 -63.90 -33.17
N GLU A 448 7.28 -63.35 -34.22
CA GLU A 448 7.00 -64.09 -35.47
C GLU A 448 6.43 -63.19 -36.59
N GLN A 449 6.68 -63.64 -37.82
CA GLN A 449 6.44 -63.03 -39.12
C GLN A 449 4.96 -63.09 -39.56
N GLY A 450 4.56 -62.26 -40.53
CA GLY A 450 3.32 -62.48 -41.28
C GLY A 450 2.88 -61.31 -42.16
N ASP A 451 3.08 -61.46 -43.46
CA ASP A 451 2.86 -60.53 -44.57
C ASP A 451 1.40 -60.57 -45.12
N VAL A 452 1.10 -59.65 -46.07
CA VAL A 452 -0.01 -59.58 -47.08
C VAL A 452 -1.49 -59.50 -46.60
N GLY A 453 -2.41 -58.71 -47.18
CA GLY A 453 -2.45 -57.85 -48.37
C GLY A 453 -3.92 -57.47 -48.74
N ALA A 454 -4.08 -56.60 -49.76
CA ALA A 454 -5.28 -56.25 -50.55
C ALA A 454 -6.35 -55.31 -49.90
N ALA A 455 -6.57 -54.07 -50.38
CA ALA A 455 -7.08 -53.57 -51.67
C ALA A 455 -8.62 -53.42 -51.72
N GLY A 456 -9.08 -52.20 -52.00
CA GLY A 456 -10.47 -51.84 -52.31
C GLY A 456 -10.58 -50.38 -52.78
N ALA A 457 -10.87 -50.19 -54.06
CA ALA A 457 -10.70 -48.96 -54.84
C ALA A 457 -11.99 -48.10 -54.99
N CYS A 458 -11.82 -46.98 -55.73
CA CYS A 458 -12.79 -46.11 -56.42
C CYS A 458 -13.50 -45.00 -55.60
N ALA A 459 -13.71 -43.77 -56.09
CA ALA A 459 -13.36 -43.12 -57.36
C ALA A 459 -13.50 -41.59 -57.25
N ALA A 460 -12.71 -40.92 -58.10
CA ALA A 460 -12.74 -39.56 -58.64
C ALA A 460 -14.02 -38.69 -58.53
N CYS A 461 -13.83 -37.37 -58.33
CA CYS A 461 -13.99 -36.37 -59.40
C CYS A 461 -13.36 -35.01 -59.07
N LYS A 462 -12.82 -34.39 -60.12
CA LYS A 462 -12.00 -33.18 -60.19
C LYS A 462 -12.85 -31.90 -60.37
N GLY A 463 -12.22 -30.75 -60.12
CA GLY A 463 -12.49 -29.48 -60.82
C GLY A 463 -12.22 -28.26 -59.92
N SER A 464 -10.97 -27.79 -59.75
CA SER A 464 -10.22 -26.82 -60.58
C SER A 464 -10.90 -25.47 -60.83
N GLY A 465 -10.28 -24.38 -60.38
CA GLY A 465 -10.61 -23.01 -60.77
C GLY A 465 -9.78 -21.96 -60.03
N VAL A 466 -8.67 -21.56 -60.64
CA VAL A 466 -7.67 -20.59 -60.17
C VAL A 466 -8.06 -19.16 -60.58
N ALA A 467 -7.50 -18.17 -59.84
CA ALA A 467 -7.12 -16.81 -60.25
C ALA A 467 -7.90 -15.68 -59.55
N ALA A 468 -7.36 -14.49 -59.27
CA ALA A 468 -6.02 -13.96 -59.08
C ALA A 468 -6.19 -12.46 -58.73
N CYS A 469 -5.30 -11.94 -57.90
CA CYS A 469 -4.73 -10.58 -57.92
C CYS A 469 -5.56 -9.29 -57.68
N ALA A 470 -4.98 -8.48 -56.78
CA ALA A 470 -4.86 -7.00 -56.78
C ALA A 470 -6.16 -6.19 -56.62
N GLY A 471 -6.28 -5.12 -55.83
CA GLY A 471 -5.36 -4.19 -55.18
C GLY A 471 -6.17 -2.92 -54.85
N PRO A 472 -5.66 -1.97 -54.05
CA PRO A 472 -6.45 -1.02 -53.25
C PRO A 472 -6.57 0.40 -53.86
N VAL A 473 -7.65 1.14 -53.57
CA VAL A 473 -7.79 2.60 -53.77
C VAL A 473 -8.83 3.12 -52.75
N ALA A 474 -8.47 3.82 -51.68
CA ALA A 474 -8.14 5.25 -51.51
C ALA A 474 -9.33 6.13 -51.09
N ALA A 475 -8.96 7.15 -50.31
CA ALA A 475 -9.77 8.09 -49.55
C ALA A 475 -10.69 9.01 -50.36
N ALA A 476 -11.73 9.52 -49.70
CA ALA A 476 -12.28 10.85 -49.95
C ALA A 476 -12.88 11.43 -48.66
N ALA A 477 -12.41 12.63 -48.31
CA ALA A 477 -12.95 13.52 -47.29
C ALA A 477 -14.20 14.27 -47.81
N VAL A 478 -14.66 15.24 -47.01
CA VAL A 478 -15.76 16.22 -47.23
C VAL A 478 -17.09 15.69 -46.67
N LEU A 479 -17.67 16.19 -45.57
CA LEU A 479 -17.75 17.53 -44.96
C LEU A 479 -17.83 17.43 -43.43
#